data_AF-A0A7S3W496-F1
#
_entry.id   AF-A0A7S3W496-F1
#
_cell.length_a   1.000
_cell.length_b   1.000
_cell.length_c   1.000
_cell.angle_alpha   90.00
_cell.angle_beta   90.00
_cell.angle_gamma   90.00
#
_symmetry.space_group_name_H-M   'P 1'
#
loop_
_entity.id
_entity.type
_entity.pdbx_description
1 polymer ?
#
loop_
_entity_poly.entity_id
_entity_poly.type
_entity_poly.pdbx_seq_one_letter_code
_entity_poly.pdbx_strand_id
1 'polypeptide(L)'
;PSSHSPAASHPCHETSRAFSNITQKRLRHRCLQATLDTGLGLLLPGEEDASGMTRRQRTLIQIATFLKRELPVRLARRVIELKQLPEGLDAMPSVIRVREWYEQSFVEIRRSKKPVDAEGEAEFCELLHNIYQRHAPTLVTMARGVHELRQKLRAERGEKYDLSDAAPIHGFLDSFYMSRIGIRILIGQYLELHHETQPEGYVGLINRSTSPAFIAEQAMADATYLCERTHGDAPEVLIEGATGCTFTYIPSHLYYCLFELLKNSLRAVCETHGVDGEMPPIKVVIASGEQNEDVVIKVSDEGGGIPRSHMPRIFSYLFTTATPAFDSGSSIFSSAGDHGTDSPLAGLGYGLPISRTYARYFGGDLNIMSMEGYGTDAFLHLSRLGNRSEPLP
;
A
#
# COMPACT_ATOMS: atom_id res chain seq x y z
N PRO A 1 9.55 54.83 29.01
CA PRO A 1 8.67 54.16 28.03
C PRO A 1 9.50 53.16 27.18
N SER A 2 9.76 51.99 27.76
CA SER A 2 10.43 50.87 27.07
C SER A 2 9.36 49.81 26.83
N SER A 3 8.92 49.72 25.58
CA SER A 3 7.92 48.78 25.09
C SER A 3 8.50 47.36 25.10
N HIS A 4 7.99 46.51 25.99
CA HIS A 4 8.15 45.06 25.86
C HIS A 4 7.19 44.56 24.78
N SER A 5 7.76 44.11 23.65
CA SER A 5 7.05 43.27 22.69
C SER A 5 7.06 41.82 23.22
N PRO A 6 5.92 41.11 23.30
CA PRO A 6 5.92 39.73 23.72
C PRO A 6 6.47 38.85 22.59
N ALA A 7 7.52 38.10 22.90
CA ALA A 7 8.11 37.11 22.02
C ALA A 7 7.04 36.11 21.53
N ALA A 8 6.90 36.00 20.22
CA ALA A 8 6.12 34.95 19.58
C ALA A 8 6.66 33.59 20.01
N SER A 9 5.80 32.79 20.66
CA SER A 9 6.10 31.41 20.98
C SER A 9 6.25 30.62 19.68
N HIS A 10 7.39 29.94 19.52
CA HIS A 10 7.65 29.10 18.36
C HIS A 10 6.60 27.95 18.26
N PRO A 11 6.02 27.68 17.09
CA PRO A 11 4.97 26.65 16.88
C PRO A 11 5.44 25.18 17.09
N CYS A 12 6.69 24.96 17.48
CA CYS A 12 7.31 23.65 17.65
C CYS A 12 6.98 22.97 19.00
N HIS A 13 6.69 23.74 20.07
CA HIS A 13 6.44 23.18 21.40
C HIS A 13 5.00 22.69 21.61
N GLU A 14 4.00 23.37 21.03
CA GLU A 14 2.58 22.93 21.11
C GLU A 14 2.32 21.68 20.27
N THR A 15 2.99 21.56 19.13
CA THR A 15 2.90 20.38 18.26
C THR A 15 3.48 19.15 18.95
N SER A 16 4.64 19.27 19.59
CA SER A 16 5.28 18.15 20.31
C SER A 16 4.42 17.58 21.46
N ARG A 17 3.85 18.44 22.33
CA ARG A 17 2.92 17.97 23.39
C ARG A 17 1.63 17.36 22.84
N ALA A 18 1.12 17.91 21.73
CA ALA A 18 -0.05 17.39 21.05
C ALA A 18 0.18 15.98 20.47
N PHE A 19 1.38 15.69 19.95
CA PHE A 19 1.73 14.35 19.47
C PHE A 19 1.73 13.33 20.61
N SER A 20 2.37 13.63 21.75
CA SER A 20 2.47 12.68 22.87
C SER A 20 1.11 12.34 23.51
N ASN A 21 0.19 13.31 23.62
CA ASN A 21 -1.11 13.07 24.22
C ASN A 21 -2.07 12.30 23.29
N ILE A 22 -1.92 12.44 21.97
CA ILE A 22 -2.84 11.80 21.01
C ILE A 22 -2.45 10.36 20.69
N THR A 23 -1.16 10.01 20.80
CA THR A 23 -0.69 8.63 20.58
C THR A 23 -1.08 7.67 21.70
N GLN A 24 -1.36 8.19 22.90
CA GLN A 24 -1.96 7.43 24.02
C GLN A 24 -3.41 7.01 23.77
N LYS A 25 -4.09 7.57 22.76
CA LYS A 25 -5.45 7.13 22.40
C LYS A 25 -5.41 5.76 21.74
N ARG A 26 -6.37 4.92 22.11
CA ARG A 26 -6.55 3.58 21.52
C ARG A 26 -6.93 3.70 20.05
N LEU A 27 -6.14 3.06 19.17
CA LEU A 27 -6.48 2.90 17.76
C LEU A 27 -7.73 2.04 17.61
N ARG A 28 -8.59 2.40 16.66
CA ARG A 28 -9.74 1.56 16.31
C ARG A 28 -9.36 0.74 15.09
N HIS A 29 -9.15 -0.55 15.32
CA HIS A 29 -8.95 -1.52 14.26
C HIS A 29 -10.26 -1.72 13.50
N ARG A 30 -10.18 -1.75 12.17
CA ARG A 30 -11.28 -2.03 11.25
C ARG A 30 -10.95 -3.28 10.42
N CYS A 31 -11.95 -4.12 10.23
CA CYS A 31 -11.91 -5.18 9.23
C CYS A 31 -12.56 -4.69 7.93
N LEU A 32 -12.36 -5.44 6.84
CA LEU A 32 -12.95 -5.11 5.53
C LEU A 32 -14.48 -5.03 5.61
N GLN A 33 -15.11 -5.98 6.31
CA GLN A 33 -16.55 -6.01 6.52
C GLN A 33 -17.05 -4.75 7.23
N ALA A 34 -16.39 -4.31 8.30
CA ALA A 34 -16.79 -3.09 9.01
C ALA A 34 -16.65 -1.83 8.13
N THR A 35 -15.65 -1.78 7.26
CA THR A 35 -15.47 -0.70 6.28
C THR A 35 -16.61 -0.70 5.26
N LEU A 36 -16.99 -1.88 4.74
CA LEU A 36 -18.12 -2.07 3.83
C LEU A 36 -19.46 -1.67 4.49
N ASP A 37 -19.74 -2.18 5.68
CA ASP A 37 -20.99 -1.92 6.42
C ASP A 37 -21.17 -0.43 6.73
N THR A 38 -20.06 0.25 7.02
CA THR A 38 -20.07 1.71 7.21
C THR A 38 -20.39 2.42 5.89
N GLY A 39 -19.78 2.02 4.77
CA GLY A 39 -20.05 2.60 3.45
C GLY A 39 -21.48 2.36 2.96
N LEU A 40 -22.10 1.23 3.31
CA LEU A 40 -23.50 0.92 3.06
C LEU A 40 -24.48 1.67 3.99
N GLY A 41 -23.97 2.42 4.97
CA GLY A 41 -24.80 3.10 5.96
C GLY A 41 -25.62 2.13 6.82
N LEU A 42 -25.13 0.91 7.07
CA LEU A 42 -25.78 -0.09 7.94
C LEU A 42 -25.57 0.21 9.43
N LEU A 43 -24.57 1.04 9.75
CA LEU A 43 -24.20 1.42 11.11
C LEU A 43 -24.74 2.82 11.50
N LEU A 44 -25.68 3.37 10.72
CA LEU A 44 -26.30 4.65 11.03
C LEU A 44 -27.23 4.52 12.25
N PRO A 45 -27.18 5.46 13.20
CA PRO A 45 -28.13 5.49 14.31
C PRO A 45 -29.50 6.00 13.83
N GLY A 46 -30.54 5.16 13.93
CA GLY A 46 -31.95 5.52 13.69
C GLY A 46 -32.37 5.67 12.22
N GLU A 47 -33.61 5.28 11.91
CA GLU A 47 -34.17 5.37 10.54
C GLU A 47 -34.56 6.81 10.17
N GLU A 48 -35.17 7.56 11.10
CA GLU A 48 -35.68 8.91 10.90
C GLU A 48 -34.72 9.97 11.46
N ASP A 49 -34.27 10.88 10.60
CA ASP A 49 -33.53 12.07 11.03
C ASP A 49 -34.42 13.30 10.80
N ALA A 50 -34.66 14.08 11.86
CA ALA A 50 -35.42 15.32 11.81
C ALA A 50 -34.70 16.42 10.99
N SER A 51 -33.43 16.20 10.60
CA SER A 51 -32.60 17.14 9.83
C SER A 51 -32.94 17.26 8.34
N GLY A 52 -33.73 16.35 7.77
CA GLY A 52 -34.03 16.31 6.34
C GLY A 52 -32.89 15.78 5.45
N MET A 53 -31.79 15.28 6.04
CA MET A 53 -30.65 14.73 5.30
C MET A 53 -30.96 13.35 4.70
N THR A 54 -30.50 13.13 3.46
CA THR A 54 -30.55 11.82 2.82
C THR A 54 -29.70 10.80 3.58
N ARG A 55 -30.02 9.50 3.44
CA ARG A 55 -29.23 8.40 4.03
C ARG A 55 -27.75 8.47 3.61
N ARG A 56 -27.49 8.84 2.36
CA ARG A 56 -26.13 9.02 1.83
C ARG A 56 -25.39 10.13 2.56
N GLN A 57 -25.99 11.32 2.68
CA GLN A 57 -25.39 12.45 3.41
C GLN A 57 -25.08 12.08 4.86
N ARG A 58 -26.02 11.41 5.56
CA ARG A 58 -25.79 10.92 6.93
C ARG A 58 -24.61 9.95 7.02
N THR A 59 -24.50 9.04 6.05
CA THR A 59 -23.40 8.06 5.96
C THR A 59 -22.06 8.77 5.79
N LEU A 60 -21.98 9.73 4.87
CA LEU A 60 -20.76 10.51 4.60
C LEU A 60 -20.35 11.33 5.83
N ILE A 61 -21.27 12.03 6.48
CA ILE A 61 -21.02 12.79 7.72
C ILE A 61 -20.53 11.87 8.86
N GLN A 62 -21.12 10.67 8.99
CA GLN A 62 -20.68 9.69 9.98
C GLN A 62 -19.23 9.24 9.74
N ILE A 63 -18.88 8.93 8.49
CA ILE A 63 -17.52 8.55 8.10
C ILE A 63 -16.56 9.72 8.32
N ALA A 64 -16.90 10.92 7.85
CA ALA A 64 -16.11 12.13 8.02
C ALA A 64 -15.82 12.42 9.51
N THR A 65 -16.84 12.31 10.37
CA THR A 65 -16.70 12.46 11.83
C THR A 65 -15.76 11.40 12.43
N PHE A 66 -15.86 10.15 11.96
CA PHE A 66 -14.94 9.09 12.37
C PHE A 66 -13.50 9.42 11.97
N LEU A 67 -13.26 9.79 10.70
CA LEU A 67 -11.94 10.10 10.15
C LEU A 67 -11.29 11.30 10.85
N LYS A 68 -12.07 12.36 11.12
CA LYS A 68 -11.65 13.53 11.91
C LYS A 68 -11.08 13.16 13.27
N ARG A 69 -11.56 12.08 13.88
CA ARG A 69 -11.07 11.57 15.18
C ARG A 69 -9.92 10.58 15.02
N GLU A 70 -10.00 9.68 14.04
CA GLU A 70 -9.08 8.55 13.89
C GLU A 70 -7.76 8.93 13.20
N LEU A 71 -7.82 9.69 12.10
CA LEU A 71 -6.65 10.03 11.30
C LEU A 71 -5.56 10.76 12.11
N PRO A 72 -5.87 11.75 12.98
CA PRO A 72 -4.83 12.39 13.78
C PRO A 72 -4.03 11.42 14.67
N VAL A 73 -4.66 10.34 15.18
CA VAL A 73 -3.97 9.32 15.98
C VAL A 73 -2.99 8.54 15.10
N ARG A 74 -3.46 8.08 13.93
CA ARG A 74 -2.63 7.31 12.98
C ARG A 74 -1.46 8.14 12.45
N LEU A 75 -1.71 9.38 12.02
CA LEU A 75 -0.68 10.30 11.51
C LEU A 75 0.35 10.63 12.60
N ALA A 76 -0.08 10.89 13.84
CA ALA A 76 0.84 11.18 14.94
C ALA A 76 1.80 10.04 15.24
N ARG A 77 1.32 8.78 15.25
CA ARG A 77 2.17 7.60 15.42
C ARG A 77 3.22 7.50 14.31
N ARG A 78 2.83 7.75 13.04
CA ARG A 78 3.77 7.79 11.92
C ARG A 78 4.85 8.85 12.08
N VAL A 79 4.49 10.06 12.54
CA VAL A 79 5.48 11.12 12.80
C VAL A 79 6.50 10.69 13.84
N ILE A 80 6.05 10.06 14.94
CA ILE A 80 6.96 9.58 16.00
C ILE A 80 7.87 8.47 15.47
N GLU A 81 7.31 7.50 14.77
CA GLU A 81 8.06 6.39 14.18
C GLU A 81 9.12 6.87 13.18
N LEU A 82 8.77 7.81 12.29
CA LEU A 82 9.73 8.40 11.34
C LEU A 82 10.87 9.19 12.02
N LYS A 83 10.68 9.65 13.27
CA LYS A 83 11.73 10.30 14.08
C LYS A 83 12.64 9.30 14.81
N GLN A 84 12.22 8.05 14.91
CA GLN A 84 12.92 6.98 15.66
C GLN A 84 13.49 5.91 14.73
N LEU A 85 13.58 6.24 13.43
CA LEU A 85 14.08 5.36 12.40
C LEU A 85 15.54 4.97 12.67
N PRO A 86 15.91 3.67 12.59
CA PRO A 86 17.24 3.22 12.97
C PRO A 86 18.32 3.62 11.96
N GLU A 87 19.58 3.46 12.36
CA GLU A 87 20.77 3.61 11.50
C GLU A 87 20.94 5.00 10.87
N GLY A 88 20.26 6.02 11.41
CA GLY A 88 20.27 7.38 10.88
C GLY A 88 19.38 7.57 9.65
N LEU A 89 18.48 6.61 9.35
CA LEU A 89 17.52 6.73 8.26
C LEU A 89 16.56 7.92 8.48
N ASP A 90 16.27 8.27 9.73
CA ASP A 90 15.48 9.44 10.14
C ASP A 90 16.06 10.77 9.65
N ALA A 91 17.37 10.82 9.42
CA ALA A 91 18.11 12.00 8.99
C ALA A 91 18.19 12.14 7.46
N MET A 92 17.70 11.17 6.68
CA MET A 92 17.76 11.23 5.22
C MET A 92 16.77 12.26 4.67
N PRO A 93 17.18 13.15 3.73
CA PRO A 93 16.35 14.23 3.22
C PRO A 93 14.96 13.77 2.73
N SER A 94 14.88 12.63 2.07
CA SER A 94 13.61 12.11 1.58
C SER A 94 12.70 11.60 2.72
N VAL A 95 13.27 11.01 3.78
CA VAL A 95 12.51 10.60 4.98
C VAL A 95 11.99 11.82 5.75
N ILE A 96 12.82 12.87 5.88
CA ILE A 96 12.42 14.14 6.48
C ILE A 96 11.22 14.74 5.74
N ARG A 97 11.23 14.74 4.40
CA ARG A 97 10.12 15.22 3.58
C ARG A 97 8.82 14.44 3.83
N VAL A 98 8.91 13.10 3.89
CA VAL A 98 7.74 12.26 4.22
C VAL A 98 7.20 12.62 5.61
N ARG A 99 8.09 12.79 6.60
CA ARG A 99 7.70 13.22 7.95
C ARG A 99 6.99 14.57 7.94
N GLU A 100 7.48 15.55 7.20
CA GLU A 100 6.84 16.87 7.05
C GLU A 100 5.43 16.76 6.46
N TRP A 101 5.21 15.89 5.46
CA TRP A 101 3.87 15.65 4.91
C TRP A 101 2.90 15.10 5.96
N TYR A 102 3.35 14.16 6.81
CA TYR A 102 2.55 13.62 7.90
C TYR A 102 2.27 14.68 8.98
N GLU A 103 3.26 15.48 9.36
CA GLU A 103 3.12 16.58 10.33
C GLU A 103 2.13 17.63 9.84
N GLN A 104 2.25 18.05 8.57
CA GLN A 104 1.33 19.00 7.96
C GLN A 104 -0.10 18.46 7.92
N SER A 105 -0.28 17.21 7.47
CA SER A 105 -1.61 16.56 7.40
C SER A 105 -2.25 16.46 8.78
N PHE A 106 -1.46 16.14 9.80
CA PHE A 106 -1.91 16.09 11.18
C PHE A 106 -2.43 17.45 11.67
N VAL A 107 -1.67 18.52 11.41
CA VAL A 107 -2.05 19.88 11.83
C VAL A 107 -3.32 20.34 11.12
N GLU A 108 -3.41 20.14 9.80
CA GLU A 108 -4.59 20.53 9.00
C GLU A 108 -5.85 19.77 9.46
N ILE A 109 -5.77 18.44 9.62
CA ILE A 109 -6.90 17.67 10.14
C ILE A 109 -7.24 18.13 11.56
N ARG A 110 -6.30 18.44 12.44
CA ARG A 110 -6.65 18.90 13.79
C ARG A 110 -7.34 20.26 13.81
N ARG A 111 -6.91 21.18 12.95
CA ARG A 111 -7.44 22.56 12.87
C ARG A 111 -8.78 22.65 12.12
N SER A 112 -9.10 21.70 11.26
CA SER A 112 -10.40 21.67 10.58
C SER A 112 -11.58 21.65 11.55
N LYS A 113 -12.74 22.14 11.10
CA LYS A 113 -13.99 22.04 11.86
C LYS A 113 -14.44 20.57 11.93
N LYS A 114 -15.30 20.25 12.89
CA LYS A 114 -15.93 18.93 12.93
C LYS A 114 -17.04 18.90 11.86
N PRO A 115 -17.04 17.93 10.93
CA PRO A 115 -18.09 17.83 9.90
C PRO A 115 -19.38 17.32 10.56
N VAL A 116 -20.32 18.22 10.82
CA VAL A 116 -21.62 17.90 11.48
C VAL A 116 -22.82 18.17 10.58
N ASP A 117 -22.59 18.78 9.43
CA ASP A 117 -23.56 19.14 8.40
C ASP A 117 -22.93 18.91 7.01
N ALA A 118 -23.72 19.12 5.96
CA ALA A 118 -23.28 18.88 4.58
C ALA A 118 -22.17 19.84 4.13
N GLU A 119 -22.20 21.10 4.57
CA GLU A 119 -21.18 22.10 4.21
C GLU A 119 -19.83 21.76 4.85
N GLY A 120 -19.81 21.50 6.16
CA GLY A 120 -18.59 21.11 6.86
C GLY A 120 -18.05 19.75 6.42
N GLU A 121 -18.91 18.85 5.96
CA GLU A 121 -18.52 17.57 5.36
C GLU A 121 -17.85 17.74 4.00
N ALA A 122 -18.39 18.60 3.14
CA ALA A 122 -17.78 18.95 1.86
C ALA A 122 -16.40 19.63 2.03
N GLU A 123 -16.29 20.61 2.95
CA GLU A 123 -15.00 21.22 3.32
C GLU A 123 -13.97 20.17 3.78
N PHE A 124 -14.42 19.18 4.57
CA PHE A 124 -13.56 18.11 5.05
C PHE A 124 -13.19 17.11 3.94
N CYS A 125 -14.08 16.88 2.97
CA CYS A 125 -13.80 16.07 1.79
C CYS A 125 -12.65 16.64 0.97
N GLU A 126 -12.71 17.94 0.64
CA GLU A 126 -11.65 18.64 -0.08
C GLU A 126 -10.30 18.60 0.67
N LEU A 127 -10.34 18.76 1.99
CA LEU A 127 -9.13 18.61 2.82
C LEU A 127 -8.53 17.19 2.69
N LEU A 128 -9.36 16.15 2.79
CA LEU A 128 -8.90 14.77 2.68
C LEU A 128 -8.42 14.41 1.28
N HIS A 129 -9.03 14.96 0.23
CA HIS A 129 -8.55 14.82 -1.15
C HIS A 129 -7.11 15.36 -1.28
N ASN A 130 -6.86 16.58 -0.79
CA ASN A 130 -5.53 17.18 -0.80
C ASN A 130 -4.49 16.39 0.02
N ILE A 131 -4.89 15.82 1.15
CA ILE A 131 -4.04 14.91 1.93
C ILE A 131 -3.73 13.63 1.15
N TYR A 132 -4.74 13.02 0.51
CA TYR A 132 -4.57 11.79 -0.26
C TYR A 132 -3.55 11.95 -1.40
N GLN A 133 -3.63 13.06 -2.13
CA GLN A 133 -2.70 13.38 -3.22
C GLN A 133 -1.28 13.66 -2.73
N ARG A 134 -1.12 14.43 -1.65
CA ARG A 134 0.20 14.72 -1.05
C ARG A 134 0.97 13.47 -0.63
N HIS A 135 0.26 12.42 -0.19
CA HIS A 135 0.86 11.15 0.25
C HIS A 135 0.94 10.09 -0.86
N ALA A 136 0.51 10.40 -2.09
CA ALA A 136 0.71 9.51 -3.23
C ALA A 136 2.20 9.15 -3.46
N PRO A 137 3.16 10.09 -3.48
CA PRO A 137 4.57 9.77 -3.72
C PRO A 137 5.31 9.17 -2.51
N THR A 138 4.65 8.89 -1.38
CA THR A 138 5.31 8.43 -0.15
C THR A 138 6.11 7.15 -0.33
N LEU A 139 5.59 6.16 -1.07
CA LEU A 139 6.29 4.89 -1.25
C LEU A 139 7.64 5.13 -1.94
N VAL A 140 7.60 5.81 -3.09
CA VAL A 140 8.77 6.18 -3.88
C VAL A 140 9.75 7.05 -3.09
N THR A 141 9.24 8.03 -2.35
CA THR A 141 10.07 8.93 -1.54
C THR A 141 10.76 8.20 -0.38
N MET A 142 10.08 7.24 0.25
CA MET A 142 10.70 6.38 1.26
C MET A 142 11.79 5.50 0.65
N ALA A 143 11.53 4.87 -0.52
CA ALA A 143 12.55 4.09 -1.22
C ALA A 143 13.80 4.91 -1.54
N ARG A 144 13.62 6.17 -1.96
CA ARG A 144 14.71 7.13 -2.15
C ARG A 144 15.46 7.42 -0.84
N GLY A 145 14.76 7.61 0.27
CA GLY A 145 15.40 7.84 1.58
C GLY A 145 16.27 6.67 2.03
N VAL A 146 15.81 5.45 1.81
CA VAL A 146 16.60 4.24 2.11
C VAL A 146 17.82 4.15 1.17
N HIS A 147 17.68 4.55 -0.09
CA HIS A 147 18.81 4.64 -1.03
C HIS A 147 19.84 5.71 -0.62
N GLU A 148 19.39 6.89 -0.18
CA GLU A 148 20.25 7.95 0.37
C GLU A 148 21.10 7.42 1.53
N LEU A 149 20.49 6.63 2.44
CA LEU A 149 21.22 5.99 3.53
C LEU A 149 22.27 4.99 3.01
N ARG A 150 21.92 4.18 2.01
CA ARG A 150 22.84 3.22 1.40
C ARG A 150 24.08 3.88 0.84
N GLN A 151 23.91 4.98 0.11
CA GLN A 151 25.03 5.73 -0.44
C GLN A 151 25.91 6.30 0.67
N LYS A 152 25.29 6.90 1.70
CA LYS A 152 26.01 7.46 2.85
C LYS A 152 26.84 6.39 3.59
N LEU A 153 26.24 5.25 3.91
CA LEU A 153 26.93 4.17 4.63
C LEU A 153 28.05 3.54 3.79
N ARG A 154 27.87 3.42 2.47
CA ARG A 154 28.94 2.98 1.56
C ARG A 154 30.13 3.94 1.56
N ALA A 155 29.87 5.25 1.56
CA ALA A 155 30.93 6.26 1.63
C ALA A 155 31.66 6.25 2.98
N GLU A 156 30.95 6.00 4.09
CA GLU A 156 31.53 6.01 5.44
C GLU A 156 32.22 4.69 5.83
N ARG A 157 31.67 3.53 5.41
CA ARG A 157 32.06 2.20 5.89
C ARG A 157 32.59 1.26 4.81
N GLY A 158 32.66 1.72 3.56
CA GLY A 158 33.08 0.94 2.40
C GLY A 158 31.96 0.14 1.73
N GLU A 159 32.22 -0.33 0.51
CA GLU A 159 31.21 -0.91 -0.39
C GLU A 159 30.53 -2.19 0.10
N LYS A 160 31.15 -2.90 1.06
CA LYS A 160 30.68 -4.20 1.56
C LYS A 160 29.51 -4.14 2.55
N TYR A 161 29.04 -2.96 2.94
CA TYR A 161 27.89 -2.86 3.83
C TYR A 161 26.57 -3.14 3.08
N ASP A 162 25.95 -4.28 3.36
CA ASP A 162 24.67 -4.68 2.77
C ASP A 162 23.50 -4.32 3.71
N LEU A 163 22.77 -3.27 3.36
CA LEU A 163 21.58 -2.81 4.09
C LEU A 163 20.43 -3.82 4.08
N SER A 164 20.44 -4.81 3.18
CA SER A 164 19.40 -5.84 3.19
C SER A 164 19.43 -6.71 4.44
N ASP A 165 20.55 -6.75 5.16
CA ASP A 165 20.72 -7.55 6.37
C ASP A 165 20.36 -6.74 7.65
N ALA A 166 20.03 -5.46 7.48
CA ALA A 166 19.55 -4.59 8.55
C ALA A 166 18.11 -4.93 8.94
N ALA A 167 17.92 -6.03 9.68
CA ALA A 167 16.63 -6.48 10.18
C ALA A 167 15.77 -5.37 10.85
N PRO A 168 16.33 -4.42 11.61
CA PRO A 168 15.55 -3.32 12.20
C PRO A 168 14.86 -2.41 11.17
N ILE A 169 15.49 -2.18 10.01
CA ILE A 169 14.92 -1.34 8.95
C ILE A 169 13.73 -2.04 8.30
N HIS A 170 13.82 -3.35 8.03
CA HIS A 170 12.73 -4.10 7.39
C HIS A 170 11.49 -4.20 8.27
N GLY A 171 11.68 -4.54 9.56
CA GLY A 171 10.57 -4.58 10.51
C GLY A 171 9.89 -3.21 10.68
N PHE A 172 10.66 -2.13 10.61
CA PHE A 172 10.10 -0.78 10.58
C PHE A 172 9.29 -0.53 9.30
N LEU A 173 9.85 -0.83 8.13
CA LEU A 173 9.21 -0.55 6.85
C LEU A 173 7.90 -1.33 6.71
N ASP A 174 7.87 -2.60 7.14
CA ASP A 174 6.64 -3.40 7.23
C ASP A 174 5.56 -2.67 8.06
N SER A 175 5.90 -2.27 9.28
CA SER A 175 5.01 -1.51 10.17
C SER A 175 4.54 -0.20 9.52
N PHE A 176 5.47 0.53 8.90
CA PHE A 176 5.21 1.80 8.23
C PHE A 176 4.20 1.63 7.09
N TYR A 177 4.45 0.69 6.18
CA TYR A 177 3.60 0.46 5.02
C TYR A 177 2.25 -0.15 5.39
N MET A 178 2.19 -1.01 6.41
CA MET A 178 0.93 -1.55 6.93
C MET A 178 -0.02 -0.43 7.38
N SER A 179 0.49 0.52 8.17
CA SER A 179 -0.33 1.66 8.61
C SER A 179 -0.64 2.64 7.49
N ARG A 180 0.31 2.87 6.56
CA ARG A 180 0.07 3.70 5.38
C ARG A 180 -1.08 3.14 4.55
N ILE A 181 -1.09 1.84 4.28
CA ILE A 181 -2.17 1.15 3.58
C ILE A 181 -3.49 1.39 4.32
N GLY A 182 -3.52 1.24 5.64
CA GLY A 182 -4.73 1.51 6.41
C GLY A 182 -5.22 2.96 6.35
N ILE A 183 -4.31 3.94 6.40
CA ILE A 183 -4.67 5.37 6.23
C ILE A 183 -5.24 5.60 4.82
N ARG A 184 -4.61 5.04 3.78
CA ARG A 184 -5.06 5.20 2.38
C ARG A 184 -6.39 4.53 2.11
N ILE A 185 -6.65 3.34 2.68
CA ILE A 185 -7.96 2.68 2.59
C ILE A 185 -9.03 3.54 3.23
N LEU A 186 -8.80 4.06 4.44
CA LEU A 186 -9.79 4.87 5.15
C LEU A 186 -10.14 6.16 4.40
N ILE A 187 -9.13 6.88 3.90
CA ILE A 187 -9.35 8.11 3.14
C ILE A 187 -9.96 7.79 1.77
N GLY A 188 -9.38 6.85 1.02
CA GLY A 188 -9.84 6.47 -0.30
C GLY A 188 -11.26 5.93 -0.30
N GLN A 189 -11.63 5.10 0.68
CA GLN A 189 -13.01 4.62 0.83
C GLN A 189 -14.00 5.78 0.95
N TYR A 190 -13.68 6.77 1.77
CA TYR A 190 -14.53 7.94 1.96
C TYR A 190 -14.61 8.80 0.70
N LEU A 191 -13.48 9.06 0.04
CA LEU A 191 -13.45 9.84 -1.21
C LEU A 191 -14.20 9.12 -2.34
N GLU A 192 -14.09 7.81 -2.46
CA GLU A 192 -14.81 7.08 -3.50
C GLU A 192 -16.33 7.10 -3.28
N LEU A 193 -16.80 7.02 -2.03
CA LEU A 193 -18.23 7.14 -1.70
C LEU A 193 -18.84 8.50 -2.06
N HIS A 194 -18.02 9.53 -2.29
CA HIS A 194 -18.45 10.84 -2.77
C HIS A 194 -18.85 10.87 -4.25
N HIS A 195 -18.45 9.89 -5.06
CA HIS A 195 -18.96 9.76 -6.42
C HIS A 195 -20.44 9.33 -6.40
N GLU A 196 -21.31 10.13 -7.02
CA GLU A 196 -22.77 9.90 -7.02
C GLU A 196 -23.15 8.56 -7.66
N THR A 197 -22.50 8.24 -8.78
CA THR A 197 -22.61 6.96 -9.47
C THR A 197 -21.40 6.09 -9.16
N GLN A 198 -21.64 5.01 -8.42
CA GLN A 198 -20.68 3.93 -8.23
C GLN A 198 -20.87 2.88 -9.34
N PRO A 199 -19.79 2.25 -9.82
CA PRO A 199 -19.92 1.06 -10.66
C PRO A 199 -20.67 -0.06 -9.93
N GLU A 200 -21.27 -0.98 -10.69
CA GLU A 200 -22.05 -2.08 -10.11
C GLU A 200 -21.21 -2.93 -9.15
N GLY A 201 -21.78 -3.24 -7.99
CA GLY A 201 -21.11 -4.03 -6.94
C GLY A 201 -20.11 -3.26 -6.08
N TYR A 202 -19.77 -2.02 -6.43
CA TYR A 202 -18.85 -1.19 -5.65
C TYR A 202 -19.55 -0.44 -4.50
N VAL A 203 -18.83 -0.35 -3.39
CA VAL A 203 -19.11 0.52 -2.26
C VAL A 203 -17.80 1.19 -1.90
N GLY A 204 -17.54 2.37 -2.45
CA GLY A 204 -16.25 3.02 -2.35
C GLY A 204 -15.17 2.18 -3.06
N LEU A 205 -14.10 1.81 -2.37
CA LEU A 205 -13.01 0.99 -2.91
C LEU A 205 -13.35 -0.51 -2.99
N ILE A 206 -14.40 -0.96 -2.29
CA ILE A 206 -14.69 -2.38 -2.10
C ILE A 206 -15.68 -2.83 -3.18
N ASN A 207 -15.33 -3.86 -3.92
CA ASN A 207 -16.26 -4.56 -4.80
C ASN A 207 -16.73 -5.86 -4.14
N ARG A 208 -18.04 -6.02 -4.00
CA ARG A 208 -18.70 -7.18 -3.38
C ARG A 208 -18.59 -8.47 -4.19
N SER A 209 -18.27 -8.34 -5.48
CA SER A 209 -18.17 -9.42 -6.45
C SER A 209 -16.86 -9.31 -7.25
N THR A 210 -15.74 -9.09 -6.56
CA THR A 210 -14.41 -9.05 -7.21
C THR A 210 -14.09 -10.40 -7.85
N SER A 211 -13.84 -10.42 -9.16
CA SER A 211 -13.37 -11.62 -9.87
C SER A 211 -11.84 -11.68 -9.90
N PRO A 212 -11.21 -12.68 -9.27
CA PRO A 212 -9.76 -12.85 -9.35
C PRO A 212 -9.26 -13.09 -10.77
N ALA A 213 -10.01 -13.81 -11.59
CA ALA A 213 -9.64 -14.09 -12.98
C ALA A 213 -9.58 -12.81 -13.80
N PHE A 214 -10.64 -11.99 -13.73
CA PHE A 214 -10.67 -10.71 -14.43
C PHE A 214 -9.52 -9.79 -14.00
N ILE A 215 -9.22 -9.71 -12.69
CA ILE A 215 -8.12 -8.89 -12.19
C ILE A 215 -6.75 -9.46 -12.60
N ALA A 216 -6.61 -10.79 -12.65
CA ALA A 216 -5.42 -11.44 -13.18
C ALA A 216 -5.21 -11.15 -14.66
N GLU A 217 -6.27 -11.15 -15.48
CA GLU A 217 -6.21 -10.81 -16.91
C GLU A 217 -5.72 -9.37 -17.13
N GLN A 218 -6.21 -8.40 -16.34
CA GLN A 218 -5.73 -7.01 -16.42
C GLN A 218 -4.26 -6.90 -16.02
N ALA A 219 -3.89 -7.50 -14.88
CA ALA A 219 -2.50 -7.49 -14.40
C ALA A 219 -1.54 -8.19 -15.37
N MET A 220 -2.00 -9.27 -16.00
CA MET A 220 -1.29 -10.01 -17.05
C MET A 220 -1.05 -9.12 -18.26
N ALA A 221 -2.09 -8.48 -18.81
CA ALA A 221 -1.94 -7.61 -19.98
C ALA A 221 -0.90 -6.51 -19.75
N ASP A 222 -0.97 -5.83 -18.60
CA ASP A 222 -0.03 -4.75 -18.28
C ASP A 222 1.40 -5.26 -18.02
N ALA A 223 1.55 -6.40 -17.33
CA ALA A 223 2.86 -6.97 -17.04
C ALA A 223 3.53 -7.56 -18.30
N THR A 224 2.76 -8.20 -19.19
CA THR A 224 3.21 -8.68 -20.50
C THR A 224 3.69 -7.52 -21.36
N TYR A 225 2.89 -6.45 -21.46
CA TYR A 225 3.31 -5.24 -22.20
C TYR A 225 4.63 -4.65 -21.67
N LEU A 226 4.82 -4.61 -20.34
CA LEU A 226 6.07 -4.14 -19.75
C LEU A 226 7.24 -5.08 -20.04
N CYS A 227 6.99 -6.39 -20.03
CA CYS A 227 7.98 -7.42 -20.31
C CYS A 227 8.45 -7.34 -21.78
N GLU A 228 7.52 -7.31 -22.74
CA GLU A 228 7.81 -7.15 -24.18
C GLU A 228 8.61 -5.88 -24.45
N ARG A 229 8.27 -4.76 -23.81
CA ARG A 229 9.04 -3.51 -23.95
C ARG A 229 10.48 -3.61 -23.45
N THR A 230 10.75 -4.46 -22.48
CA THR A 230 12.05 -4.57 -21.81
C THR A 230 12.92 -5.67 -22.43
N HIS A 231 12.30 -6.79 -22.78
CA HIS A 231 12.96 -8.02 -23.22
C HIS A 231 12.73 -8.31 -24.71
N GLY A 232 11.76 -7.65 -25.37
CA GLY A 232 11.44 -7.84 -26.79
C GLY A 232 10.30 -8.82 -27.05
N ASP A 233 10.09 -9.80 -26.16
CA ASP A 233 9.00 -10.77 -26.18
C ASP A 233 8.63 -11.18 -24.74
N ALA A 234 7.55 -11.93 -24.56
CA ALA A 234 7.07 -12.41 -23.27
C ALA A 234 6.43 -13.82 -23.37
N PRO A 235 6.56 -14.67 -22.33
CA PRO A 235 5.88 -15.96 -22.33
C PRO A 235 4.37 -15.80 -22.22
N GLU A 236 3.64 -16.80 -22.70
CA GLU A 236 2.20 -16.91 -22.47
C GLU A 236 1.90 -17.03 -20.96
N VAL A 237 0.79 -16.43 -20.53
CA VAL A 237 0.28 -16.55 -19.17
C VAL A 237 -1.10 -17.21 -19.23
N LEU A 238 -1.21 -18.37 -18.58
CA LEU A 238 -2.41 -19.20 -18.57
C LEU A 238 -3.14 -19.04 -17.24
N ILE A 239 -4.43 -18.70 -17.28
CA ILE A 239 -5.28 -18.57 -16.09
C ILE A 239 -6.22 -19.77 -16.01
N GLU A 240 -6.14 -20.54 -14.92
CA GLU A 240 -6.89 -21.77 -14.73
C GLU A 240 -7.47 -21.92 -13.30
N GLY A 241 -8.29 -22.95 -13.10
CA GLY A 241 -8.97 -23.21 -11.83
C GLY A 241 -10.35 -22.57 -11.73
N ALA A 242 -10.70 -22.01 -10.57
CA ALA A 242 -12.00 -21.45 -10.27
C ALA A 242 -12.20 -20.04 -10.86
N THR A 243 -12.12 -19.91 -12.18
CA THR A 243 -12.16 -18.60 -12.89
C THR A 243 -13.49 -17.86 -12.76
N GLY A 244 -14.58 -18.58 -12.52
CA GLY A 244 -15.90 -17.99 -12.24
C GLY A 244 -16.11 -17.52 -10.79
N CYS A 245 -15.11 -17.70 -9.90
CA CYS A 245 -15.23 -17.27 -8.51
C CYS A 245 -15.30 -15.75 -8.39
N THR A 246 -16.16 -15.26 -7.49
CA THR A 246 -16.13 -13.88 -7.01
C THR A 246 -16.16 -13.83 -5.49
N PHE A 247 -15.65 -12.74 -4.92
CA PHE A 247 -15.67 -12.48 -3.48
C PHE A 247 -15.57 -10.98 -3.16
N THR A 248 -15.94 -10.59 -1.95
CA THR A 248 -15.81 -9.20 -1.49
C THR A 248 -14.33 -8.87 -1.25
N TYR A 249 -13.78 -7.93 -2.01
CA TYR A 249 -12.39 -7.50 -1.86
C TYR A 249 -12.17 -6.07 -2.39
N ILE A 250 -10.93 -5.57 -2.28
CA ILE A 250 -10.50 -4.32 -2.93
C ILE A 250 -9.77 -4.68 -4.23
N PRO A 251 -10.39 -4.44 -5.42
CA PRO A 251 -9.82 -4.88 -6.69
C PRO A 251 -8.43 -4.32 -6.99
N SER A 252 -8.17 -3.05 -6.67
CA SER A 252 -6.87 -2.40 -6.92
C SER A 252 -5.73 -3.03 -6.11
N HIS A 253 -6.01 -3.56 -4.91
CA HIS A 253 -5.00 -4.24 -4.09
C HIS A 253 -4.67 -5.62 -4.66
N LEU A 254 -5.69 -6.34 -5.12
CA LEU A 254 -5.50 -7.62 -5.79
C LEU A 254 -4.70 -7.43 -7.08
N TYR A 255 -5.06 -6.44 -7.88
CA TYR A 255 -4.34 -6.06 -9.09
C TYR A 255 -2.86 -5.80 -8.78
N TYR A 256 -2.55 -4.97 -7.78
CA TYR A 256 -1.16 -4.67 -7.41
C TYR A 256 -0.36 -5.95 -7.09
N CYS A 257 -0.93 -6.84 -6.27
CA CYS A 257 -0.27 -8.08 -5.90
C CYS A 257 0.00 -8.97 -7.12
N LEU A 258 -1.01 -9.16 -7.99
CA LEU A 258 -0.88 -10.00 -9.18
C LEU A 258 0.07 -9.38 -10.21
N PHE A 259 0.01 -8.07 -10.42
CA PHE A 259 0.91 -7.35 -11.32
C PHE A 259 2.36 -7.52 -10.90
N GLU A 260 2.68 -7.32 -9.61
CA GLU A 260 4.06 -7.48 -9.12
C GLU A 260 4.54 -8.94 -9.18
N LEU A 261 3.67 -9.92 -8.93
CA LEU A 261 4.02 -11.34 -9.05
C LEU A 261 4.26 -11.73 -10.52
N LEU A 262 3.34 -11.37 -11.41
CA LEU A 262 3.43 -11.66 -12.85
C LEU A 262 4.64 -10.99 -13.47
N LYS A 263 4.90 -9.71 -13.17
CA LYS A 263 6.10 -9.00 -13.62
C LYS A 263 7.39 -9.73 -13.23
N ASN A 264 7.47 -10.26 -12.00
CA ASN A 264 8.64 -11.00 -11.54
C ASN A 264 8.78 -12.35 -12.26
N SER A 265 7.69 -13.09 -12.41
CA SER A 265 7.67 -14.38 -13.11
C SER A 265 8.01 -14.24 -14.60
N LEU A 266 7.41 -13.26 -15.29
CA LEU A 266 7.70 -12.92 -16.70
C LEU A 266 9.18 -12.63 -16.89
N ARG A 267 9.73 -11.73 -16.07
CA ARG A 267 11.17 -11.40 -16.10
C ARG A 267 12.05 -12.64 -15.87
N ALA A 268 11.73 -13.47 -14.88
CA ALA A 268 12.53 -14.66 -14.55
C ALA A 268 12.56 -15.67 -15.70
N VAL A 269 11.43 -15.89 -16.38
CA VAL A 269 11.33 -16.77 -17.55
C VAL A 269 12.14 -16.20 -18.71
N CYS A 270 11.98 -14.92 -19.05
CA CYS A 270 12.74 -14.29 -20.13
C CYS A 270 14.26 -14.30 -19.87
N GLU A 271 14.69 -14.02 -18.64
CA GLU A 271 16.12 -14.05 -18.27
C GLU A 271 16.72 -15.47 -18.30
N THR A 272 15.92 -16.50 -18.03
CA THR A 272 16.38 -17.90 -17.96
C THR A 272 16.43 -18.56 -19.33
N HIS A 273 15.40 -18.41 -20.15
CA HIS A 273 15.24 -19.12 -21.43
C HIS A 273 15.73 -18.31 -22.62
N GLY A 274 15.85 -16.99 -22.47
CA GLY A 274 16.21 -16.08 -23.55
C GLY A 274 15.03 -15.84 -24.52
N VAL A 275 15.09 -14.70 -25.20
CA VAL A 275 14.02 -14.21 -26.08
C VAL A 275 13.86 -15.07 -27.35
N ASP A 276 14.98 -15.64 -27.82
CA ASP A 276 15.00 -16.56 -28.97
C ASP A 276 14.73 -18.02 -28.58
N GLY A 277 14.54 -18.30 -27.28
CA GLY A 277 14.31 -19.63 -26.74
C GLY A 277 12.82 -19.97 -26.64
N GLU A 278 12.51 -21.26 -26.42
CA GLU A 278 11.15 -21.68 -26.10
C GLU A 278 10.84 -21.27 -24.65
N MET A 279 10.01 -20.25 -24.47
CA MET A 279 9.65 -19.76 -23.14
C MET A 279 8.44 -20.55 -22.59
N PRO A 280 8.58 -21.27 -21.47
CA PRO A 280 7.47 -21.99 -20.86
C PRO A 280 6.39 -21.04 -20.33
N PRO A 281 5.10 -21.42 -20.40
CA PRO A 281 4.02 -20.56 -19.97
C PRO A 281 3.97 -20.41 -18.44
N ILE A 282 3.63 -19.22 -17.97
CA ILE A 282 3.37 -18.93 -16.57
C ILE A 282 1.93 -19.35 -16.26
N LYS A 283 1.71 -20.05 -15.14
CA LYS A 283 0.36 -20.52 -14.76
C LYS A 283 -0.16 -19.76 -13.55
N VAL A 284 -1.33 -19.16 -13.70
CA VAL A 284 -2.10 -18.53 -12.62
C VAL A 284 -3.27 -19.44 -12.26
N VAL A 285 -3.15 -20.15 -11.14
CA VAL A 285 -4.18 -21.08 -10.66
C VAL A 285 -5.01 -20.42 -9.56
N ILE A 286 -6.30 -20.25 -9.80
CA ILE A 286 -7.23 -19.71 -8.82
C ILE A 286 -7.91 -20.88 -8.11
N ALA A 287 -7.65 -21.02 -6.81
CA ALA A 287 -8.29 -22.01 -5.95
C ALA A 287 -9.30 -21.31 -5.04
N SER A 288 -10.57 -21.70 -5.19
CA SER A 288 -11.65 -21.13 -4.42
C SER A 288 -12.86 -22.06 -4.37
N GLY A 289 -13.57 -22.06 -3.25
CA GLY A 289 -14.80 -22.82 -3.04
C GLY A 289 -15.69 -22.09 -2.06
N GLU A 290 -17.01 -22.29 -2.12
CA GLU A 290 -17.97 -21.60 -1.25
C GLU A 290 -17.75 -21.88 0.24
N GLN A 291 -17.19 -23.05 0.56
CA GLN A 291 -16.86 -23.47 1.93
C GLN A 291 -15.41 -23.14 2.33
N ASN A 292 -14.61 -22.57 1.43
CA ASN A 292 -13.21 -22.25 1.73
C ASN A 292 -13.12 -20.94 2.52
N GLU A 293 -12.24 -20.93 3.52
CA GLU A 293 -11.95 -19.73 4.33
C GLU A 293 -11.25 -18.63 3.53
N ASP A 294 -10.41 -19.05 2.58
CA ASP A 294 -9.59 -18.17 1.75
C ASP A 294 -9.84 -18.39 0.25
N VAL A 295 -9.61 -17.32 -0.52
CA VAL A 295 -9.34 -17.39 -1.95
C VAL A 295 -7.83 -17.44 -2.11
N VAL A 296 -7.31 -18.47 -2.78
CA VAL A 296 -5.86 -18.65 -2.97
C VAL A 296 -5.54 -18.55 -4.46
N ILE A 297 -4.53 -17.76 -4.79
CA ILE A 297 -4.04 -17.61 -6.16
C ILE A 297 -2.58 -18.05 -6.19
N LYS A 298 -2.28 -19.05 -7.01
CA LYS A 298 -0.92 -19.53 -7.24
C LYS A 298 -0.40 -18.97 -8.56
N VAL A 299 0.70 -18.24 -8.54
CA VAL A 299 1.46 -17.86 -9.75
C VAL A 299 2.67 -18.77 -9.84
N SER A 300 2.82 -19.49 -10.94
CA SER A 300 3.81 -20.55 -11.14
C SER A 300 4.61 -20.26 -12.39
N ASP A 301 5.94 -20.20 -12.26
CA ASP A 301 6.86 -20.03 -13.38
C ASP A 301 7.92 -21.13 -13.42
N GLU A 302 8.53 -21.28 -14.59
CA GLU A 302 9.73 -22.09 -14.80
C GLU A 302 10.94 -21.17 -15.09
N GLY A 303 11.03 -20.06 -14.34
CA GLY A 303 12.06 -19.03 -14.51
C GLY A 303 13.36 -19.33 -13.76
N GLY A 304 13.75 -20.60 -13.66
CA GLY A 304 15.03 -21.03 -13.06
C GLY A 304 15.07 -21.02 -11.53
N GLY A 305 14.08 -20.43 -10.85
CA GLY A 305 13.95 -20.43 -9.40
C GLY A 305 14.93 -19.49 -8.68
N ILE A 306 14.64 -19.27 -7.40
CA ILE A 306 15.43 -18.49 -6.44
C ILE A 306 16.37 -19.40 -5.65
N PRO A 307 17.69 -19.09 -5.58
CA PRO A 307 18.64 -19.83 -4.75
C PRO A 307 18.26 -19.88 -3.27
N ARG A 308 18.52 -21.02 -2.63
CA ARG A 308 18.18 -21.19 -1.19
C ARG A 308 18.83 -20.15 -0.27
N SER A 309 20.02 -19.68 -0.62
CA SER A 309 20.73 -18.62 0.11
C SER A 309 19.99 -17.27 0.10
N HIS A 310 19.19 -17.00 -0.94
CA HIS A 310 18.44 -15.75 -1.10
C HIS A 310 17.05 -15.79 -0.44
N MET A 311 16.48 -16.99 -0.22
CA MET A 311 15.12 -17.17 0.33
C MET A 311 14.84 -16.37 1.62
N PRO A 312 15.77 -16.25 2.60
CA PRO A 312 15.53 -15.44 3.79
C PRO A 312 15.35 -13.94 3.52
N ARG A 313 15.81 -13.45 2.37
CA ARG A 313 15.91 -12.02 2.00
C ARG A 313 14.89 -11.58 0.94
N ILE A 314 14.08 -12.49 0.38
CA ILE A 314 13.15 -12.15 -0.72
C ILE A 314 12.07 -11.13 -0.33
N PHE A 315 11.79 -11.00 0.96
CA PHE A 315 10.89 -9.99 1.51
C PHE A 315 11.64 -8.81 2.17
N SER A 316 12.97 -8.79 2.14
CA SER A 316 13.72 -7.62 2.58
C SER A 316 13.56 -6.50 1.56
N TYR A 317 13.28 -5.29 2.02
CA TYR A 317 13.30 -4.11 1.17
C TYR A 317 14.70 -3.90 0.59
N LEU A 318 14.80 -3.34 -0.62
CA LEU A 318 16.06 -3.17 -1.38
C LEU A 318 16.75 -4.46 -1.85
N PHE A 319 16.28 -5.64 -1.45
CA PHE A 319 16.79 -6.87 -2.00
C PHE A 319 16.26 -7.03 -3.42
N THR A 320 17.17 -7.01 -4.38
CA THR A 320 16.87 -7.16 -5.81
C THR A 320 17.99 -7.94 -6.48
N THR A 321 17.62 -8.91 -7.31
CA THR A 321 18.55 -9.60 -8.21
C THR A 321 18.68 -8.87 -9.54
N ALA A 322 17.89 -7.81 -9.77
CA ALA A 322 18.06 -6.92 -10.93
C ALA A 322 19.33 -6.07 -10.78
N THR A 323 19.95 -5.72 -11.91
CA THR A 323 20.88 -4.60 -11.94
C THR A 323 20.18 -3.38 -11.34
N PRO A 324 20.78 -2.71 -10.33
CA PRO A 324 20.15 -1.57 -9.69
C PRO A 324 19.87 -0.51 -10.73
N ALA A 325 18.58 -0.22 -10.99
CA ALA A 325 18.18 0.79 -11.96
C ALA A 325 18.83 2.17 -11.68
N PHE A 326 19.22 2.42 -10.42
CA PHE A 326 19.83 3.65 -9.93
C PHE A 326 21.13 4.07 -10.63
N ASP A 327 21.91 3.15 -11.19
CA ASP A 327 23.20 3.49 -11.82
C ASP A 327 23.05 3.98 -13.27
N SER A 328 21.85 3.90 -13.86
CA SER A 328 21.63 4.20 -15.29
C SER A 328 21.15 5.62 -15.60
N GLY A 329 21.08 6.54 -14.62
CA GLY A 329 20.71 7.95 -14.87
C GLY A 329 19.31 8.18 -15.46
N SER A 330 18.47 7.14 -15.52
CA SER A 330 17.10 7.21 -16.01
C SER A 330 16.17 7.75 -14.93
N SER A 331 15.08 8.38 -15.34
CA SER A 331 14.05 9.00 -14.49
C SER A 331 13.17 7.96 -13.78
N ILE A 332 13.79 7.07 -12.98
CA ILE A 332 13.16 6.00 -12.18
C ILE A 332 12.03 6.54 -11.31
N PHE A 333 12.18 7.78 -10.83
CA PHE A 333 11.21 8.44 -9.98
C PHE A 333 10.21 9.30 -10.78
N SER A 334 9.66 8.73 -11.85
CA SER A 334 8.54 9.37 -12.56
C SER A 334 7.31 9.39 -11.65
N SER A 335 6.63 10.53 -11.61
CA SER A 335 5.52 10.86 -10.71
C SER A 335 4.23 10.09 -11.06
N ALA A 336 4.26 8.76 -11.05
CA ALA A 336 3.06 7.95 -11.20
C ALA A 336 2.44 7.73 -9.81
N GLY A 337 1.11 7.91 -9.72
CA GLY A 337 0.36 7.62 -8.50
C GLY A 337 0.48 6.15 -8.08
N ASP A 338 -0.02 5.81 -6.88
CA ASP A 338 0.07 4.48 -6.24
C ASP A 338 -0.44 3.29 -7.11
N HIS A 339 -1.07 3.56 -8.26
CA HIS A 339 -1.66 2.59 -9.19
C HIS A 339 -1.39 2.91 -10.68
N GLY A 340 -0.34 3.68 -11.00
CA GLY A 340 0.05 3.90 -12.40
C GLY A 340 0.67 2.65 -13.02
N THR A 341 0.44 2.45 -14.33
CA THR A 341 0.97 1.33 -15.13
C THR A 341 2.51 1.34 -15.25
N ASP A 342 3.11 2.53 -15.16
CA ASP A 342 4.56 2.66 -14.96
C ASP A 342 4.85 2.42 -13.48
N SER A 343 5.47 1.28 -13.14
CA SER A 343 5.89 0.98 -11.76
C SER A 343 7.20 1.71 -11.44
N PRO A 344 7.19 2.87 -10.73
CA PRO A 344 8.40 3.66 -10.45
C PRO A 344 9.38 2.94 -9.49
N LEU A 345 9.07 1.70 -9.12
CA LEU A 345 9.82 0.88 -8.16
C LEU A 345 10.36 -0.40 -8.80
N ALA A 346 10.18 -0.58 -10.11
CA ALA A 346 10.78 -1.70 -10.83
C ALA A 346 12.29 -1.75 -10.57
N GLY A 347 12.78 -2.91 -10.16
CA GLY A 347 14.19 -3.11 -9.82
C GLY A 347 14.62 -2.59 -8.43
N LEU A 348 13.72 -2.00 -7.63
CA LEU A 348 14.06 -1.47 -6.29
C LEU A 348 13.91 -2.47 -5.14
N GLY A 349 13.37 -3.67 -5.39
CA GLY A 349 13.16 -4.68 -4.35
C GLY A 349 12.03 -4.36 -3.38
N TYR A 350 10.98 -3.65 -3.84
CA TYR A 350 9.79 -3.31 -3.03
C TYR A 350 8.55 -4.15 -3.38
N GLY A 351 8.50 -4.77 -4.56
CA GLY A 351 7.29 -5.47 -5.03
C GLY A 351 6.80 -6.56 -4.07
N LEU A 352 7.63 -7.58 -3.82
CA LEU A 352 7.26 -8.70 -2.94
C LEU A 352 6.88 -8.29 -1.51
N PRO A 353 7.67 -7.47 -0.78
CA PRO A 353 7.28 -7.08 0.58
C PRO A 353 6.01 -6.23 0.64
N ILE A 354 5.78 -5.34 -0.34
CA ILE A 354 4.55 -4.54 -0.38
C ILE A 354 3.35 -5.42 -0.73
N SER A 355 3.45 -6.32 -1.71
CA SER A 355 2.40 -7.31 -2.02
C SER A 355 2.05 -8.16 -0.82
N ARG A 356 3.05 -8.62 -0.06
CA ARG A 356 2.82 -9.36 1.20
C ARG A 356 2.09 -8.51 2.25
N THR A 357 2.47 -7.24 2.37
CA THR A 357 1.81 -6.30 3.30
C THR A 357 0.34 -6.08 2.92
N TYR A 358 0.04 -5.91 1.63
CA TYR A 358 -1.34 -5.82 1.14
C TYR A 358 -2.16 -7.08 1.47
N ALA A 359 -1.61 -8.27 1.23
CA ALA A 359 -2.28 -9.53 1.55
C ALA A 359 -2.57 -9.67 3.06
N ARG A 360 -1.57 -9.35 3.90
CA ARG A 360 -1.67 -9.44 5.36
C ARG A 360 -2.62 -8.43 5.99
N TYR A 361 -2.84 -7.29 5.35
CA TYR A 361 -3.67 -6.23 5.92
C TYR A 361 -5.11 -6.69 6.23
N PHE A 362 -5.69 -7.58 5.40
CA PHE A 362 -6.98 -8.23 5.68
C PHE A 362 -6.84 -9.71 6.08
N GLY A 363 -5.69 -10.06 6.66
CA GLY A 363 -5.46 -11.35 7.29
C GLY A 363 -5.18 -12.51 6.32
N GLY A 364 -4.78 -12.21 5.09
CA GLY A 364 -4.14 -13.15 4.18
C GLY A 364 -2.62 -13.26 4.41
N ASP A 365 -1.90 -13.83 3.44
CA ASP A 365 -0.42 -13.79 3.37
C ASP A 365 0.06 -14.07 1.94
N LEU A 366 1.34 -13.82 1.68
CA LEU A 366 2.05 -14.21 0.46
C LEU A 366 3.20 -15.14 0.83
N ASN A 367 3.18 -16.36 0.29
CA ASN A 367 4.21 -17.38 0.48
C ASN A 367 4.90 -17.69 -0.85
N ILE A 368 6.22 -17.89 -0.83
CA ILE A 368 7.00 -18.22 -2.01
C ILE A 368 7.70 -19.56 -1.78
N MET A 369 7.54 -20.50 -2.71
CA MET A 369 8.24 -21.77 -2.75
C MET A 369 9.07 -21.81 -4.03
N SER A 370 10.38 -21.98 -3.88
CA SER A 370 11.32 -21.94 -4.99
C SER A 370 12.05 -23.28 -5.15
N MET A 371 12.21 -23.71 -6.39
CA MET A 371 13.07 -24.83 -6.79
C MET A 371 14.18 -24.27 -7.69
N GLU A 372 15.34 -24.01 -7.10
CA GLU A 372 16.54 -23.54 -7.82
C GLU A 372 16.90 -24.53 -8.94
N GLY A 373 17.09 -24.01 -10.14
CA GLY A 373 17.28 -24.75 -11.38
C GLY A 373 15.99 -25.12 -12.13
N TYR A 374 14.81 -24.75 -11.61
CA TYR A 374 13.53 -25.04 -12.25
C TYR A 374 12.62 -23.81 -12.31
N GLY A 375 12.12 -23.33 -11.16
CA GLY A 375 11.04 -22.35 -11.16
C GLY A 375 10.56 -21.96 -9.77
N THR A 376 9.57 -21.06 -9.73
CA THR A 376 9.01 -20.50 -8.49
C THR A 376 7.50 -20.58 -8.47
N ASP A 377 6.96 -20.96 -7.30
CA ASP A 377 5.54 -20.89 -6.98
C ASP A 377 5.29 -19.80 -5.93
N ALA A 378 4.44 -18.83 -6.25
CA ALA A 378 3.95 -17.80 -5.34
C ALA A 378 2.48 -18.06 -4.98
N PHE A 379 2.19 -18.21 -3.69
CA PHE A 379 0.85 -18.44 -3.16
C PHE A 379 0.34 -17.19 -2.45
N LEU A 380 -0.63 -16.51 -3.06
CA LEU A 380 -1.34 -15.37 -2.49
C LEU A 380 -2.63 -15.86 -1.81
N HIS A 381 -2.68 -15.80 -0.49
CA HIS A 381 -3.85 -16.16 0.31
C HIS A 381 -4.63 -14.89 0.68
N LEU A 382 -5.94 -14.87 0.43
CA LEU A 382 -6.83 -13.73 0.69
C LEU A 382 -8.06 -14.20 1.47
N SER A 383 -8.33 -13.55 2.60
CA SER A 383 -9.46 -13.95 3.44
C SER A 383 -10.81 -13.60 2.81
N ARG A 384 -11.71 -14.58 2.70
CA ARG A 384 -13.05 -14.40 2.12
C ARG A 384 -14.00 -13.62 3.04
N LEU A 385 -13.89 -13.85 4.34
CA LEU A 385 -14.86 -13.37 5.33
C LEU A 385 -14.75 -11.86 5.62
N GLY A 386 -13.61 -11.25 5.30
CA GLY A 386 -13.37 -9.83 5.54
C GLY A 386 -13.49 -9.39 7.01
N ASN A 387 -13.58 -10.34 7.95
CA ASN A 387 -13.83 -10.12 9.37
C ASN A 387 -12.54 -10.03 10.19
N ARG A 388 -11.39 -10.36 9.60
CA ARG A 388 -10.08 -10.16 10.21
C ARG A 388 -9.79 -8.67 10.33
N SER A 389 -9.42 -8.26 11.53
CA SER A 389 -9.12 -6.86 11.86
C SER A 389 -7.75 -6.48 11.30
N GLU A 390 -7.60 -5.23 10.85
CA GLU A 390 -6.31 -4.70 10.39
C GLU A 390 -5.20 -4.90 11.45
N PRO A 391 -4.03 -5.43 11.08
CA PRO A 391 -2.92 -5.69 12.01
C PRO A 391 -2.09 -4.41 12.21
N LEU A 392 -2.71 -3.35 12.72
CA LEU A 392 -2.01 -2.10 13.02
C LEU A 392 -1.12 -2.25 14.27
N PRO A 393 0.12 -1.72 14.23
CA PRO A 393 1.03 -1.72 15.36
C PRO A 393 0.69 -0.71 16.47
#